data_AF-A0A1F5LVY1-F1
#
_entry.id   AF-A0A1F5LVY1-F1
#
_cell.length_a   1.000
_cell.length_b   1.000
_cell.length_c   1.000
_cell.angle_alpha   90.00
_cell.angle_beta   90.00
_cell.angle_gamma   90.00
#
_symmetry.space_group_name_H-M   'P 1'
#
loop_
_entity.id
_entity.type
_entity.pdbx_description
1 polymer ?
#
loop_
_entity_poly.entity_id
_entity_poly.type
_entity_poly.pdbx_seq_one_letter_code
_entity_poly.pdbx_strand_id
1 'polypeptide(L)'
;MEVDALPDFQMLPYPAINPQDQLNNQITLKTTSSWTYCGPLLSLDAHTLPGSFNTWAEATINGSILPSFFSFLTYVHEFLTKNNQTHYWLTIRASKATHEFDVPRWHTDDLFFAPPSPLPPSPSPTTTTTPSKRTRFFQLSNIFKPQINPQNQTTTSTSIPTPKAAIETPAPPNWKLTTTLLGPGTLFIPIVSTPHARTAQKSAKQTARAKNPNHICLSIRCIGCAMAAESVRATLATQLARDGAIVQAARGQC
;
A
#
# COMPACT_ATOMS: atom_id res chain seq x y z
N MET A 1 2.09 -14.67 15.49
CA MET A 1 3.21 -14.53 14.55
C MET A 1 3.99 -13.35 15.07
N GLU A 2 5.25 -13.56 15.45
CA GLU A 2 6.14 -12.46 15.80
C GLU A 2 6.61 -11.81 14.51
N VAL A 3 6.34 -10.52 14.39
CA VAL A 3 6.33 -9.84 13.11
C VAL A 3 7.66 -9.17 12.81
N ASP A 4 8.44 -8.85 13.84
CA ASP A 4 9.82 -8.40 13.72
C ASP A 4 10.76 -9.47 13.12
N ALA A 5 10.31 -10.73 13.10
CA ALA A 5 11.03 -11.85 12.48
C ALA A 5 10.62 -12.10 11.01
N LEU A 6 9.60 -11.40 10.50
CA LEU A 6 9.15 -11.59 9.12
C LEU A 6 10.05 -10.80 8.15
N PRO A 7 10.39 -11.37 6.98
CA PRO A 7 11.10 -10.64 5.94
C PRO A 7 10.21 -9.54 5.33
N ASP A 8 10.82 -8.61 4.60
CA ASP A 8 10.13 -7.51 3.87
C ASP A 8 8.96 -7.99 2.96
N PHE A 9 8.98 -9.27 2.56
CA PHE A 9 7.94 -9.90 1.77
C PHE A 9 7.84 -11.39 2.11
N GLN A 10 6.64 -11.89 2.39
CA GLN A 10 6.38 -13.31 2.61
C GLN A 10 4.94 -13.65 2.21
N MET A 11 4.73 -14.82 1.61
CA MET A 11 3.39 -15.39 1.49
C MET A 11 3.02 -16.01 2.83
N LEU A 12 1.96 -15.51 3.45
CA LEU A 12 1.50 -16.02 4.72
C LEU A 12 0.30 -16.94 4.49
N PRO A 13 0.31 -18.17 5.01
CA PRO A 13 -0.90 -18.97 5.06
C PRO A 13 -1.87 -18.30 6.03
N TYR A 14 -3.10 -18.08 5.59
CA TYR A 14 -4.22 -17.87 6.49
C TYR A 14 -5.12 -19.10 6.40
N PRO A 15 -5.68 -19.57 7.54
CA PRO A 15 -6.41 -20.83 7.57
C PRO A 15 -7.46 -20.82 6.47
N ALA A 16 -7.28 -21.75 5.52
CA ALA A 16 -8.24 -21.93 4.45
C ALA A 16 -9.58 -22.19 5.12
N ILE A 17 -10.56 -21.37 4.75
CA ILE A 17 -11.95 -21.52 5.13
C ILE A 17 -12.35 -22.99 5.03
N ASN A 18 -13.22 -23.44 5.93
CA ASN A 18 -13.75 -24.81 5.98
C ASN A 18 -13.97 -25.37 4.55
N PRO A 19 -13.66 -26.64 4.28
CA PRO A 19 -13.90 -27.23 2.95
C PRO A 19 -15.34 -27.03 2.42
N GLN A 20 -16.32 -26.77 3.29
CA GLN A 20 -17.69 -26.41 2.91
C GLN A 20 -17.84 -25.00 2.32
N ASP A 21 -16.98 -24.04 2.69
CA ASP A 21 -16.88 -22.72 2.05
C ASP A 21 -16.26 -22.80 0.63
N GLN A 22 -15.78 -23.98 0.22
CA GLN A 22 -15.40 -24.25 -1.16
C GLN A 22 -16.63 -24.33 -2.10
N LEU A 23 -17.85 -24.45 -1.55
CA LEU A 23 -19.07 -24.67 -2.33
C LEU A 23 -19.86 -23.39 -2.69
N ASN A 24 -19.46 -22.21 -2.20
CA ASN A 24 -20.09 -20.93 -2.58
C ASN A 24 -19.60 -20.41 -3.95
N ASN A 25 -19.56 -21.30 -4.94
CA ASN A 25 -19.21 -21.06 -6.35
C ASN A 25 -20.22 -20.17 -7.10
N GLN A 26 -21.07 -19.42 -6.39
CA GLN A 26 -22.12 -18.59 -6.98
C GLN A 26 -21.90 -17.10 -6.75
N ILE A 27 -20.69 -16.70 -6.35
CA ILE A 27 -20.30 -15.29 -6.37
C ILE A 27 -20.07 -14.89 -7.84
N THR A 28 -20.92 -14.01 -8.37
CA THR A 28 -20.71 -13.39 -9.68
C THR A 28 -20.73 -11.86 -9.57
N LEU A 29 -20.03 -11.17 -10.46
CA LEU A 29 -19.93 -9.72 -10.41
C LEU A 29 -21.00 -9.06 -11.29
N LYS A 30 -21.84 -8.22 -10.67
CA LYS A 30 -22.76 -7.32 -11.37
C LYS A 30 -22.00 -6.22 -12.09
N THR A 31 -21.04 -5.60 -11.39
CA THR A 31 -20.28 -4.44 -11.86
C THR A 31 -18.83 -4.47 -11.36
N THR A 32 -17.95 -3.69 -11.98
CA THR A 32 -16.60 -3.41 -11.46
C THR A 32 -16.72 -2.27 -10.46
N SER A 33 -16.31 -2.50 -9.22
CA SER A 33 -16.42 -1.52 -8.13
C SER A 33 -15.43 -1.83 -7.01
N SER A 34 -15.21 -0.87 -6.13
CA SER A 34 -14.39 -1.04 -4.94
C SER A 34 -15.04 -0.41 -3.74
N TRP A 35 -14.89 -1.05 -2.59
CA TRP A 35 -15.27 -0.49 -1.30
C TRP A 35 -14.02 -0.30 -0.45
N THR A 36 -13.97 0.81 0.28
CA THR A 36 -12.86 1.13 1.17
C THR A 36 -13.37 1.55 2.52
N TYR A 37 -12.72 1.05 3.56
CA TYR A 37 -12.96 1.39 4.95
C TYR A 37 -11.65 1.81 5.61
N CYS A 38 -11.71 2.94 6.31
CA CYS A 38 -10.61 3.46 7.10
C CYS A 38 -11.14 3.70 8.51
N GLY A 39 -10.69 2.89 9.47
CA GLY A 39 -11.25 2.94 10.81
C GLY A 39 -10.72 1.83 11.73
N PRO A 40 -11.34 1.68 12.91
CA PRO A 40 -11.02 0.59 13.83
C PRO A 40 -11.29 -0.77 13.21
N LEU A 41 -10.75 -1.84 13.79
CA LEU A 41 -11.06 -3.20 13.35
C LEU A 41 -12.59 -3.41 13.32
N LEU A 42 -13.12 -3.86 12.18
CA LEU A 42 -14.54 -4.18 12.06
C LEU A 42 -14.92 -5.29 13.04
N SER A 43 -16.17 -5.28 13.50
CA SER A 43 -16.70 -6.43 14.24
C SER A 43 -16.89 -7.62 13.31
N LEU A 44 -16.65 -8.83 13.81
CA LEU A 44 -16.83 -10.11 13.09
C LEU A 44 -18.29 -10.57 13.12
N ASP A 45 -19.22 -9.62 12.96
CA ASP A 45 -20.67 -9.85 12.90
C ASP A 45 -21.27 -9.10 11.71
N ALA A 46 -22.00 -9.83 10.86
CA ALA A 46 -22.63 -9.31 9.65
C ALA A 46 -23.58 -8.14 9.92
N HIS A 47 -24.29 -8.16 11.06
CA HIS A 47 -25.26 -7.12 11.40
C HIS A 47 -24.60 -5.80 11.80
N THR A 48 -23.31 -5.85 12.13
CA THR A 48 -22.53 -4.69 12.58
C THR A 48 -21.65 -4.09 11.48
N LEU A 49 -21.65 -4.68 10.28
CA LEU A 49 -20.92 -4.14 9.16
C LEU A 49 -21.47 -2.76 8.76
N PRO A 50 -20.60 -1.82 8.31
CA PRO A 50 -21.05 -0.51 7.87
C PRO A 50 -22.11 -0.63 6.78
N GLY A 51 -23.16 0.20 6.85
CA GLY A 51 -24.21 0.21 5.81
C GLY A 51 -23.64 0.41 4.39
N SER A 52 -22.54 1.16 4.26
CA SER A 52 -21.84 1.35 2.98
C SER A 52 -21.26 0.05 2.40
N PHE A 53 -20.87 -0.92 3.22
CA PHE A 53 -20.45 -2.25 2.77
C PHE A 53 -21.65 -2.99 2.17
N ASN A 54 -22.78 -2.99 2.87
CA ASN A 54 -23.99 -3.69 2.43
C ASN A 54 -24.51 -3.13 1.10
N THR A 55 -24.60 -1.80 0.99
CA THR A 55 -24.97 -1.11 -0.25
C THR A 55 -24.00 -1.46 -1.38
N TRP A 56 -22.69 -1.46 -1.11
CA TRP A 56 -21.70 -1.83 -2.13
C TRP A 56 -21.82 -3.30 -2.55
N ALA A 57 -21.95 -4.22 -1.60
CA ALA A 57 -22.03 -5.66 -1.86
C ALA A 57 -23.27 -5.98 -2.70
N GLU A 58 -24.43 -5.43 -2.34
CA GLU A 58 -25.68 -5.58 -3.08
C GLU A 58 -25.58 -5.05 -4.52
N ALA A 59 -24.95 -3.88 -4.72
CA ALA A 59 -24.79 -3.29 -6.04
C ALA A 59 -23.74 -3.99 -6.92
N THR A 60 -22.77 -4.66 -6.30
CA THR A 60 -21.56 -5.15 -6.99
C THR A 60 -21.58 -6.65 -7.23
N ILE A 61 -22.21 -7.43 -6.34
CA ILE A 61 -22.02 -8.88 -6.25
C ILE A 61 -23.39 -9.58 -6.25
N ASN A 62 -23.48 -10.72 -6.93
CA ASN A 62 -24.52 -11.72 -6.71
C ASN A 62 -23.95 -12.80 -5.79
N GLY A 63 -24.74 -13.28 -4.82
CA GLY A 63 -24.26 -14.19 -3.78
C GLY A 63 -23.69 -13.45 -2.57
N SER A 64 -22.97 -14.16 -1.70
CA SER A 64 -22.43 -13.60 -0.46
C SER A 64 -20.92 -13.83 -0.37
N ILE A 65 -20.17 -12.75 -0.16
CA ILE A 65 -18.73 -12.81 0.14
C ILE A 65 -18.44 -12.93 1.64
N LEU A 66 -19.46 -12.81 2.50
CA LEU A 66 -19.30 -12.72 3.94
C LEU A 66 -18.48 -13.86 4.56
N PRO A 67 -18.69 -15.14 4.19
CA PRO A 67 -17.91 -16.24 4.79
C PRO A 67 -16.41 -16.10 4.53
N SER A 68 -16.03 -15.82 3.27
CA SER A 68 -14.63 -15.62 2.90
C SER A 68 -14.05 -14.33 3.45
N PHE A 69 -14.86 -13.28 3.48
CA PHE A 69 -14.45 -12.00 4.04
C PHE A 69 -14.19 -12.10 5.55
N PHE A 70 -15.07 -12.75 6.31
CA PHE A 70 -14.89 -12.94 7.75
C PHE A 70 -13.77 -13.90 8.10
N SER A 71 -13.55 -14.97 7.32
CA SER A 71 -12.36 -15.80 7.50
C SER A 71 -11.07 -14.99 7.35
N PHE A 72 -11.01 -14.12 6.33
CA PHE A 72 -9.86 -13.23 6.16
C PHE A 72 -9.77 -12.18 7.28
N LEU A 73 -10.88 -11.55 7.68
CA LEU A 73 -10.87 -10.57 8.77
C LEU A 73 -10.43 -11.17 10.10
N THR A 74 -10.85 -12.39 10.44
CA THR A 74 -10.40 -13.09 11.64
C THR A 74 -8.87 -13.20 11.66
N TYR A 75 -8.29 -13.67 10.54
CA TYR A 75 -6.84 -13.74 10.39
C TYR A 75 -6.16 -12.36 10.52
N VAL A 76 -6.69 -11.35 9.83
CA VAL A 76 -6.14 -9.98 9.87
C VAL A 76 -6.25 -9.38 11.27
N HIS A 77 -7.35 -9.59 11.99
CA HIS A 77 -7.53 -9.10 13.36
C HIS A 77 -6.55 -9.75 14.31
N GLU A 78 -6.34 -11.07 14.22
CA GLU A 78 -5.31 -11.75 14.99
C GLU A 78 -3.91 -11.22 14.68
N PHE A 79 -3.61 -11.02 13.39
CA PHE A 79 -2.34 -10.45 12.95
C PHE A 79 -2.15 -9.05 13.54
N LEU A 80 -3.11 -8.15 13.37
CA LEU A 80 -3.01 -6.76 13.81
C LEU A 80 -3.00 -6.61 15.33
N THR A 81 -3.87 -7.34 16.04
CA THR A 81 -3.97 -7.28 17.51
C THR A 81 -2.68 -7.76 18.17
N LYS A 82 -2.05 -8.83 17.65
CA LYS A 82 -0.74 -9.31 18.12
C LYS A 82 0.37 -8.27 17.93
N ASN A 83 0.16 -7.26 17.09
CA ASN A 83 1.11 -6.18 16.79
C ASN A 83 0.64 -4.81 17.30
N ASN A 84 -0.24 -4.80 18.29
CA ASN A 84 -0.77 -3.59 18.92
C ASN A 84 -1.42 -2.61 17.92
N GLN A 85 -1.96 -3.13 16.80
CA GLN A 85 -2.70 -2.34 15.81
C GLN A 85 -4.20 -2.54 16.01
N THR A 86 -4.92 -1.43 16.13
CA THR A 86 -6.37 -1.39 16.36
C THR A 86 -7.16 -0.82 15.19
N HIS A 87 -6.47 -0.41 14.12
CA HIS A 87 -7.05 0.25 12.96
C HIS A 87 -6.47 -0.35 11.68
N TYR A 88 -7.23 -0.26 10.59
CA TYR A 88 -6.73 -0.54 9.26
C TYR A 88 -7.33 0.36 8.19
N TRP A 89 -6.62 0.39 7.06
CA TRP A 89 -7.18 0.75 5.77
C TRP A 89 -7.46 -0.56 5.02
N LEU A 90 -8.74 -0.86 4.79
CA LEU A 90 -9.18 -2.05 4.09
C LEU A 90 -9.84 -1.65 2.77
N THR A 91 -9.39 -2.25 1.68
CA THR A 91 -10.02 -2.07 0.36
C THR A 91 -10.40 -3.43 -0.20
N ILE A 92 -11.66 -3.58 -0.60
CA ILE A 92 -12.15 -4.72 -1.37
C ILE A 92 -12.37 -4.24 -2.80
N ARG A 93 -11.76 -4.94 -3.76
CA ARG A 93 -11.90 -4.64 -5.19
C ARG A 93 -12.60 -5.80 -5.89
N ALA A 94 -13.68 -5.49 -6.58
CA ALA A 94 -14.36 -6.37 -7.50
C ALA A 94 -14.14 -5.86 -8.92
N SER A 95 -13.63 -6.70 -9.82
CA SER A 95 -13.36 -6.29 -11.19
C SER A 95 -13.79 -7.39 -12.15
N LYS A 96 -14.62 -7.02 -13.13
CA LYS A 96 -14.90 -7.90 -14.27
C LYS A 96 -13.62 -8.18 -15.04
N ALA A 97 -13.61 -9.27 -15.80
CA ALA A 97 -12.52 -9.55 -16.72
C ALA A 97 -12.35 -8.36 -17.69
N THR A 98 -11.12 -7.90 -17.84
CA THR A 98 -10.75 -6.82 -18.76
C THR A 98 -9.39 -7.15 -19.36
N HIS A 99 -9.20 -6.77 -20.62
CA HIS A 99 -7.90 -6.87 -21.29
C HIS A 99 -6.89 -5.79 -20.85
N GLU A 100 -7.30 -4.83 -20.01
CA GLU A 100 -6.43 -3.76 -19.51
C GLU A 100 -5.22 -4.28 -18.73
N PHE A 101 -5.32 -5.50 -18.17
CA PHE A 101 -4.28 -6.12 -17.34
C PHE A 101 -3.64 -7.35 -18.01
N ASP A 102 -3.83 -7.54 -19.31
CA ASP A 102 -3.16 -8.62 -20.07
C ASP A 102 -1.64 -8.37 -20.16
N VAL A 103 -1.22 -7.12 -19.98
CA VAL A 103 0.19 -6.74 -19.85
C VAL A 103 0.52 -6.56 -18.36
N PRO A 104 1.57 -7.23 -17.83
CA PRO A 104 2.03 -7.02 -16.46
C PRO A 104 2.23 -5.54 -16.14
N ARG A 105 1.45 -5.01 -15.21
CA ARG A 105 1.57 -3.63 -14.73
C ARG A 105 2.17 -3.60 -13.34
N TRP A 106 3.35 -3.00 -13.24
CA TRP A 106 4.02 -2.80 -11.96
C TRP A 106 3.51 -1.52 -11.28
N HIS A 107 3.32 -1.56 -9.97
CA HIS A 107 2.92 -0.39 -9.21
C HIS A 107 4.04 0.66 -9.21
N THR A 108 3.73 1.85 -9.71
CA THR A 108 4.68 2.95 -9.86
C THR A 108 4.11 4.24 -9.25
N ASP A 109 3.66 4.19 -8.00
CA ASP A 109 3.23 5.40 -7.30
C ASP A 109 4.45 6.19 -6.85
N ASP A 110 4.73 7.28 -7.55
CA ASP A 110 5.82 8.18 -7.22
C ASP A 110 5.56 9.61 -7.70
N LEU A 111 6.21 10.55 -7.03
CA LEU A 111 6.35 11.92 -7.49
C LEU A 111 7.63 12.01 -8.35
N PHE A 112 7.55 11.52 -9.59
CA PHE A 112 8.69 11.46 -10.53
C PHE A 112 9.42 12.81 -10.71
N PHE A 113 8.67 13.89 -10.52
CA PHE A 113 9.10 15.26 -10.74
C PHE A 113 9.10 16.10 -9.47
N ALA A 114 9.10 15.46 -8.29
CA ALA A 114 9.36 16.18 -7.05
C ALA A 114 10.73 16.86 -7.14
N PRO A 115 10.86 18.10 -6.65
CA PRO A 115 12.16 18.74 -6.57
C PRO A 115 13.09 17.89 -5.70
N PRO A 116 14.39 17.84 -6.01
CA PRO A 116 15.35 17.20 -5.12
C PRO A 116 15.22 17.85 -3.74
N SER A 117 15.01 17.05 -2.69
CA SER A 117 15.08 17.56 -1.32
C SER A 117 16.39 18.32 -1.15
N PRO A 118 16.39 19.47 -0.43
CA PRO A 118 17.63 20.09 -0.01
C PRO A 118 18.45 19.02 0.72
N LEU A 119 19.66 18.77 0.23
CA LEU A 119 20.62 17.88 0.87
C LEU A 119 20.81 18.37 2.32
N PRO A 120 20.79 17.48 3.33
CA PRO A 120 21.30 17.87 4.63
C PRO A 120 22.76 18.33 4.49
N PRO A 121 23.22 19.31 5.28
CA PRO A 121 24.59 19.78 5.22
C PRO A 121 25.55 18.60 5.39
N SER A 122 26.51 18.49 4.47
CA SER A 122 27.49 17.41 4.39
C SER A 122 28.24 17.25 5.72
N PRO A 123 28.23 16.08 6.38
CA PRO A 123 29.18 15.81 7.45
C PRO A 123 30.55 15.46 6.86
N SER A 124 31.60 16.03 7.43
CA SER A 124 33.02 15.71 7.19
C SER A 124 33.32 14.22 7.45
N PRO A 125 34.45 13.68 6.96
CA PRO A 125 34.65 12.24 6.87
C PRO A 125 34.96 11.67 8.24
N THR A 126 34.10 10.81 8.76
CA THR A 126 34.51 9.83 9.77
C THR A 126 33.74 8.53 9.53
N THR A 127 34.51 7.47 9.34
CA THR A 127 34.13 6.08 9.19
C THR A 127 33.22 5.60 10.32
N THR A 128 31.96 5.29 10.04
CA THR A 128 31.28 4.12 10.60
C THR A 128 30.01 3.79 9.82
N THR A 129 29.81 2.50 9.59
CA THR A 129 28.68 1.85 8.92
C THR A 129 27.34 2.16 9.60
N THR A 130 26.37 2.67 8.83
CA THR A 130 24.96 2.78 9.26
C THR A 130 24.02 2.23 8.19
N PRO A 131 22.92 1.56 8.59
CA PRO A 131 21.96 0.96 7.67
C PRO A 131 21.07 2.01 7.01
N SER A 132 20.61 1.65 5.80
CA SER A 132 19.76 2.44 4.89
C SER A 132 18.47 2.92 5.57
N LYS A 133 18.37 4.22 5.87
CA LYS A 133 17.13 4.88 6.30
C LYS A 133 16.20 5.04 5.09
N ARG A 134 15.11 4.26 5.06
CA ARG A 134 14.05 4.32 4.05
C ARG A 134 12.82 5.00 4.64
N THR A 135 12.67 6.30 4.41
CA THR A 135 11.48 7.06 4.84
C THR A 135 11.03 8.00 3.72
N ARG A 136 10.19 7.51 2.80
CA ARG A 136 9.38 8.37 1.90
C ARG A 136 8.14 7.62 1.42
N PHE A 137 7.11 7.55 2.25
CA PHE A 137 5.74 7.25 1.76
C PHE A 137 4.61 7.98 2.49
N PHE A 138 4.90 8.86 3.45
CA PHE A 138 3.85 9.63 4.15
C PHE A 138 4.09 11.13 4.03
N GLN A 139 3.75 11.71 2.88
CA GLN A 139 3.53 13.16 2.81
C GLN A 139 2.35 13.52 1.89
N LEU A 140 1.32 12.67 1.87
CA LEU A 140 0.04 12.97 1.22
C LEU A 140 -1.05 13.44 2.20
N SER A 141 -0.84 13.32 3.51
CA SER A 141 -1.84 13.66 4.54
C SER A 141 -1.90 15.15 4.92
N ASN A 142 -0.94 15.97 4.50
CA ASN A 142 -0.89 17.40 4.88
C ASN A 142 -1.45 18.37 3.84
N ILE A 143 -2.05 17.89 2.73
CA ILE A 143 -2.47 18.76 1.62
C ILE A 143 -3.88 19.37 1.80
N PHE A 144 -4.66 18.91 2.80
CA PHE A 144 -5.96 19.53 3.14
C PHE A 144 -6.04 19.86 4.63
N LYS A 145 -5.50 21.02 5.01
CA LYS A 145 -5.98 21.73 6.20
C LYS A 145 -6.70 23.01 5.75
N PRO A 146 -8.02 23.14 5.91
CA PRO A 146 -8.67 24.44 5.78
C PRO A 146 -8.16 25.36 6.90
N GLN A 147 -7.65 26.53 6.54
CA GLN A 147 -7.28 27.57 7.52
C GLN A 147 -8.56 28.07 8.20
N ILE A 148 -8.69 27.77 9.49
CA ILE A 148 -9.61 28.48 10.38
C ILE A 148 -8.74 29.41 11.22
N ASN A 149 -8.93 30.71 11.02
CA ASN A 149 -8.38 31.77 11.86
C ASN A 149 -9.24 31.90 13.12
N PRO A 150 -8.63 32.07 14.31
CA PRO A 150 -9.06 33.22 15.10
C PRO A 150 -7.90 33.95 15.81
N GLN A 151 -8.02 35.28 15.78
CA GLN A 151 -7.31 36.23 16.65
C GLN A 151 -7.63 35.96 18.13
N ASN A 152 -6.62 35.91 19.01
CA ASN A 152 -6.38 36.94 20.03
C ASN A 152 -5.22 36.57 20.97
N GLN A 153 -4.47 37.62 21.33
CA GLN A 153 -3.28 37.63 22.18
C GLN A 153 -3.62 37.41 23.66
N THR A 154 -2.74 36.75 24.43
CA THR A 154 -2.18 37.35 25.65
C THR A 154 -0.86 36.68 26.02
N THR A 155 0.13 37.52 26.36
CA THR A 155 1.50 37.23 26.78
C THR A 155 1.59 36.87 28.25
N THR A 156 2.29 35.79 28.61
CA THR A 156 3.04 35.68 29.87
C THR A 156 4.23 34.73 29.70
N SER A 157 5.39 35.24 30.10
CA SER A 157 6.73 34.66 30.05
C SER A 157 6.92 33.50 31.03
N THR A 158 7.46 32.35 30.58
CA THR A 158 8.16 31.41 31.47
C THR A 158 9.19 30.58 30.69
N SER A 159 10.43 30.63 31.19
CA SER A 159 11.65 29.84 30.92
C SER A 159 11.66 28.74 29.84
N ILE A 160 12.67 28.83 28.98
CA ILE A 160 13.16 27.81 28.06
C ILE A 160 13.63 26.55 28.84
N PRO A 161 13.14 25.35 28.53
CA PRO A 161 13.86 24.11 28.77
C PRO A 161 14.47 23.60 27.46
N THR A 162 15.78 23.36 27.52
CA THR A 162 16.62 22.64 26.58
C THR A 162 15.90 21.46 25.92
N PRO A 163 15.98 21.27 24.59
CA PRO A 163 15.35 20.13 23.93
C PRO A 163 16.09 18.85 24.32
N LYS A 164 15.48 18.04 25.20
CA LYS A 164 15.85 16.63 25.35
C LYS A 164 15.67 15.97 24.00
N ALA A 165 16.75 15.37 23.51
CA ALA A 165 16.77 14.56 22.30
C ALA A 165 15.56 13.61 22.33
N ALA A 166 14.62 13.83 21.41
CA ALA A 166 13.57 12.87 21.14
C ALA A 166 14.28 11.57 20.74
N ILE A 167 14.13 10.54 21.56
CA ILE A 167 14.41 9.17 21.14
C ILE A 167 13.51 8.97 19.92
N GLU A 168 14.11 8.92 18.73
CA GLU A 168 13.41 8.55 17.50
C GLU A 168 12.91 7.13 17.70
N THR A 169 11.70 6.98 18.24
CA THR A 169 11.01 5.70 18.22
C THR A 169 10.92 5.29 16.75
N PRO A 170 11.39 4.10 16.35
CA PRO A 170 11.27 3.65 14.97
C PRO A 170 9.81 3.79 14.56
N ALA A 171 9.56 4.43 13.42
CA ALA A 171 8.20 4.50 12.89
C ALA A 171 7.64 3.06 12.82
N PRO A 172 6.40 2.83 13.29
CA PRO A 172 5.85 1.48 13.29
C PRO A 172 5.90 0.91 11.87
N PRO A 173 6.23 -0.39 11.73
CA PRO A 173 6.29 -1.00 10.42
C PRO A 173 4.92 -0.87 9.74
N ASN A 174 4.93 -0.47 8.46
CA ASN A 174 3.72 -0.31 7.68
C ASN A 174 3.45 -1.61 6.93
N TRP A 175 2.34 -2.25 7.25
CA TRP A 175 1.97 -3.56 6.71
C TRP A 175 0.99 -3.41 5.56
N LYS A 176 1.14 -4.27 4.55
CA LYS A 176 0.15 -4.44 3.48
C LYS A 176 -0.10 -5.93 3.27
N LEU A 177 -1.24 -6.40 3.75
CA LEU A 177 -1.73 -7.76 3.50
C LEU A 177 -2.61 -7.74 2.25
N THR A 178 -2.41 -8.67 1.32
CA THR A 178 -3.18 -8.70 0.06
C THR A 178 -3.54 -10.13 -0.30
N THR A 179 -4.83 -10.45 -0.35
CA THR A 179 -5.30 -11.75 -0.81
C THR A 179 -6.31 -11.60 -1.96
N THR A 180 -6.70 -12.72 -2.54
CA THR A 180 -7.73 -12.78 -3.59
C THR A 180 -8.74 -13.86 -3.24
N LEU A 181 -9.99 -13.42 -3.06
CA LEU A 181 -11.08 -14.32 -2.70
C LEU A 181 -11.57 -15.14 -3.91
N LEU A 182 -11.59 -14.52 -5.10
CA LEU A 182 -12.05 -15.12 -6.34
C LEU A 182 -11.21 -14.62 -7.52
N GLY A 183 -10.83 -15.53 -8.41
CA GLY A 183 -10.03 -15.23 -9.59
C GLY A 183 -8.51 -15.31 -9.34
N PRO A 184 -7.69 -14.89 -10.33
CA PRO A 184 -6.24 -14.90 -10.20
C PRO A 184 -5.77 -13.89 -9.15
N GLY A 185 -4.85 -14.32 -8.29
CA GLY A 185 -4.21 -13.50 -7.27
C GLY A 185 -3.33 -12.37 -7.78
N THR A 186 -2.95 -11.45 -6.90
CA THR A 186 -1.95 -10.43 -7.21
C THR A 186 -0.58 -11.06 -7.48
N LEU A 187 0.11 -10.55 -8.49
CA LEU A 187 1.43 -10.98 -8.90
C LEU A 187 2.52 -10.17 -8.17
N PHE A 188 3.54 -10.85 -7.66
CA PHE A 188 4.64 -10.25 -6.91
C PHE A 188 6.00 -10.70 -7.46
N ILE A 189 7.00 -9.86 -7.22
CA ILE A 189 8.40 -10.18 -7.51
C ILE A 189 8.95 -10.98 -6.34
N PRO A 190 9.59 -12.14 -6.58
CA PRO A 190 10.27 -12.91 -5.54
C PRO A 190 11.32 -12.07 -4.81
N ILE A 191 11.56 -12.41 -3.55
CA ILE A 191 12.60 -11.77 -2.73
C ILE A 191 13.97 -11.83 -3.44
N VAL A 192 14.30 -12.98 -4.03
CA VAL A 192 15.57 -13.19 -4.75
C VAL A 192 15.76 -12.23 -5.93
N SER A 193 14.67 -11.79 -6.56
CA SER A 193 14.71 -10.87 -7.71
C SER A 193 14.48 -9.40 -7.31
N THR A 194 14.26 -9.12 -6.01
CA THR A 194 13.99 -7.77 -5.51
C THR A 194 15.12 -6.77 -5.80
N PRO A 195 16.42 -7.08 -5.59
CA PRO A 195 17.50 -6.15 -5.91
C PRO A 195 17.54 -5.75 -7.38
N HIS A 196 17.32 -6.72 -8.28
CA HIS A 196 17.25 -6.46 -9.72
C HIS A 196 16.04 -5.57 -10.05
N ALA A 197 14.85 -5.92 -9.56
CA ALA A 197 13.63 -5.16 -9.79
C ALA A 197 13.71 -3.71 -9.28
N ARG A 198 14.36 -3.48 -8.13
CA ARG A 198 14.59 -2.12 -7.60
C ARG A 198 15.54 -1.33 -8.49
N THR A 199 16.57 -1.97 -9.02
CA THR A 199 17.52 -1.34 -9.96
C THR A 199 16.82 -0.96 -11.27
N ALA A 200 16.04 -1.88 -11.84
CA ALA A 200 15.19 -1.64 -13.00
C ALA A 200 14.22 -0.47 -12.76
N GLN A 201 13.51 -0.47 -11.62
CA GLN A 201 12.59 0.60 -11.22
C GLN A 201 13.29 1.95 -11.13
N LYS A 202 14.46 2.03 -10.49
CA LYS A 202 15.22 3.28 -10.34
C LYS A 202 15.70 3.80 -11.70
N SER A 203 16.24 2.93 -12.54
CA SER A 203 16.72 3.28 -13.88
C SER A 203 15.59 3.79 -14.78
N ALA A 204 14.45 3.07 -14.80
CA ALA A 204 13.27 3.48 -15.56
C ALA A 204 12.74 4.84 -15.09
N LYS A 205 12.66 5.08 -13.78
CA LYS A 205 12.27 6.37 -13.19
C LYS A 205 13.20 7.51 -13.61
N GLN A 206 14.51 7.31 -13.52
CA GLN A 206 15.52 8.30 -13.91
C GLN A 206 15.42 8.63 -15.41
N THR A 207 15.24 7.61 -16.24
CA THR A 207 15.06 7.77 -17.69
C THR A 207 13.80 8.56 -18.02
N ALA A 208 12.67 8.26 -17.38
CA ALA A 208 11.42 8.99 -17.57
C ALA A 208 11.52 10.45 -17.11
N ARG A 209 12.20 10.73 -15.99
CA ARG A 209 12.47 12.09 -15.51
C ARG A 209 13.37 12.87 -16.47
N ALA A 210 14.42 12.24 -17.01
CA ALA A 210 15.38 12.87 -17.92
C ALA A 210 14.75 13.36 -19.23
N LYS A 211 13.64 12.74 -19.68
CA LYS A 211 12.87 13.19 -20.86
C LYS A 211 12.18 14.55 -20.66
N ASN A 212 11.92 14.95 -19.41
CA ASN A 212 11.23 16.20 -19.07
C ASN A 212 11.95 16.92 -17.91
N PRO A 213 13.18 17.41 -18.11
CA PRO A 213 14.02 17.92 -17.02
C PRO A 213 13.47 19.18 -16.35
N ASN A 214 12.66 19.96 -17.09
CA ASN A 214 12.08 21.22 -16.62
C ASN A 214 10.72 21.03 -15.94
N HIS A 215 10.16 19.82 -15.96
CA HIS A 215 8.89 19.55 -15.32
C HIS A 215 9.12 19.34 -13.82
N ILE A 216 8.54 20.21 -12.99
CA ILE A 216 8.53 20.09 -11.53
C ILE A 216 7.06 19.95 -11.13
N CYS A 217 6.72 18.86 -10.47
CA CYS A 217 5.34 18.58 -10.11
C CYS A 217 5.24 17.80 -8.80
N LEU A 218 4.39 18.31 -7.91
CA LEU A 218 4.00 17.64 -6.66
C LEU A 218 2.64 16.95 -6.77
N SER A 219 1.99 17.02 -7.94
CA SER A 219 0.69 16.41 -8.18
C SER A 219 0.82 15.18 -9.06
N ILE A 220 0.43 14.02 -8.53
CA ILE A 220 0.31 12.77 -9.31
C ILE A 220 -0.78 12.84 -10.38
N ARG A 221 -1.68 13.82 -10.32
CA ARG A 221 -2.78 14.00 -11.29
C ARG A 221 -2.37 14.80 -12.52
N CYS A 222 -1.14 15.33 -12.55
CA CYS A 222 -0.64 16.02 -13.74
C CYS A 222 -0.48 15.02 -14.90
N ILE A 223 -0.87 15.44 -16.10
CA ILE A 223 -0.73 14.63 -17.31
C ILE A 223 0.74 14.21 -17.56
N GLY A 224 1.70 15.08 -17.26
CA GLY A 224 3.13 14.75 -17.35
C GLY A 224 3.56 13.63 -16.39
N CYS A 225 3.11 13.70 -15.13
CA CYS A 225 3.31 12.63 -14.15
C CYS A 225 2.65 11.31 -14.58
N ALA A 226 1.42 11.38 -15.11
CA ALA A 226 0.70 10.21 -15.58
C ALA A 226 1.40 9.53 -16.78
N MET A 227 1.87 10.32 -17.75
CA MET A 227 2.64 9.82 -18.89
C MET A 227 3.99 9.22 -18.48
N ALA A 228 4.70 9.86 -17.54
CA ALA A 228 5.94 9.32 -17.00
C ALA A 228 5.70 7.99 -16.27
N ALA A 229 4.64 7.91 -15.45
CA ALA A 229 4.26 6.67 -14.78
C ALA A 229 3.99 5.56 -15.81
N GLU A 230 3.22 5.84 -16.87
CA GLU A 230 2.93 4.85 -17.89
C GLU A 230 4.19 4.42 -18.66
N SER A 231 5.09 5.35 -19.00
CA SER A 231 6.38 5.03 -19.62
C SER A 231 7.24 4.12 -18.72
N VAL A 232 7.22 4.33 -17.41
CA VAL A 232 7.93 3.48 -16.45
C VAL A 232 7.28 2.10 -16.36
N ARG A 233 5.94 2.01 -16.30
CA ARG A 233 5.23 0.72 -16.31
C ARG A 233 5.56 -0.09 -17.54
N ALA A 234 5.51 0.52 -18.73
CA ALA A 234 5.87 -0.15 -19.99
C ALA A 234 7.31 -0.69 -19.96
N THR A 235 8.25 0.12 -19.49
CA THR A 235 9.67 -0.28 -19.37
C THR A 235 9.84 -1.45 -18.41
N LEU A 236 9.19 -1.41 -17.25
CA LEU A 236 9.26 -2.49 -16.27
C LEU A 236 8.57 -3.76 -16.74
N ALA A 237 7.47 -3.65 -17.48
CA ALA A 237 6.82 -4.80 -18.10
C ALA A 237 7.81 -5.53 -19.02
N THR A 238 8.55 -4.82 -19.86
CA THR A 238 9.56 -5.43 -20.74
C THR A 238 10.77 -5.98 -19.98
N GLN A 239 11.31 -5.24 -19.01
CA GLN A 239 12.51 -5.65 -18.27
C GLN A 239 12.26 -6.86 -17.38
N LEU A 240 11.14 -6.86 -16.65
CA LEU A 240 10.83 -7.89 -15.66
C LEU A 240 10.06 -9.08 -16.24
N ALA A 241 9.50 -8.98 -17.46
CA ALA A 241 8.92 -10.14 -18.14
C ALA A 241 9.94 -11.25 -18.42
N ARG A 242 11.24 -10.92 -18.49
CA ARG A 242 12.31 -11.89 -18.77
C ARG A 242 12.78 -12.66 -17.55
N ASP A 243 12.46 -12.19 -16.34
CA ASP A 243 13.00 -12.74 -15.10
C ASP A 243 12.26 -14.01 -14.63
N GLY A 244 11.18 -14.40 -15.32
CA GLY A 244 10.55 -15.73 -15.27
C GLY A 244 9.92 -16.16 -13.94
N ALA A 245 10.28 -15.55 -12.82
CA ALA A 245 9.77 -15.87 -11.51
C ALA A 245 8.89 -14.72 -11.04
N ILE A 246 7.58 -14.85 -11.26
CA ILE A 246 6.56 -14.09 -10.54
C ILE A 246 5.96 -15.05 -9.53
N VAL A 247 5.72 -14.59 -8.31
CA VAL A 247 4.98 -15.37 -7.30
C VAL A 247 3.59 -14.79 -7.13
N GLN A 248 2.62 -15.67 -6.97
CA GLN A 248 1.21 -15.32 -6.79
C GLN A 248 0.74 -16.00 -5.51
N ALA A 249 0.00 -15.28 -4.68
CA ALA A 249 -0.63 -15.88 -3.51
C ALA A 249 -1.59 -16.98 -3.98
N ALA A 250 -1.40 -18.21 -3.50
CA ALA A 250 -2.35 -19.27 -3.72
C ALA A 250 -3.63 -19.02 -2.90
N ARG A 251 -4.68 -19.80 -3.16
CA ARG A 251 -5.90 -19.76 -2.34
C ARG A 251 -5.54 -20.07 -0.88
N GLY A 252 -5.99 -19.23 0.07
CA GLY A 252 -5.60 -19.36 1.48
C GLY A 252 -4.22 -18.76 1.80
N GLN A 253 -3.66 -17.97 0.89
CA GLN A 253 -2.44 -17.19 1.15
C GLN A 253 -2.70 -15.69 0.96
N CYS A 254 -1.95 -14.88 1.70
CA CYS A 254 -1.96 -13.43 1.61
C CYS A 254 -0.56 -12.84 1.66
#